data_AF-A0AAU3FBU4-F1
#
_entry.id   AF-A0AAU3FBU4-F1
#
_cell.length_a   1.000
_cell.length_b   1.000
_cell.length_c   1.000
_cell.angle_alpha   90.00
_cell.angle_beta   90.00
_cell.angle_gamma   90.00
#
_symmetry.space_group_name_H-M   'P 1'
#
loop_
_entity.id
_entity.type
_entity.pdbx_description
1 polymer ?
#
loop_
_entity_poly.entity_id
_entity_poly.type
_entity_poly.pdbx_seq_one_letter_code
_entity_poly.pdbx_strand_id
1 'polypeptide(L)'
;MVRRIRPGNADADDALVLDAIERAGQDAFTREPPKTLKGRINFLLKQLKTTKAVAQALGITQRSVERYRTGERKHPPKAIADRIDAAVRARWQPKVRDRRRKQAATSTGITVEARARFGYTAPIGTTDDGRMRRITVHLPADYARRLFDAQQDIGALSPNEVIAEGIQEGYFKDNGRRADQLEVEFTDIDYIDVSF
;
A
#
# COMPACT_ATOMS: atom_id res chain seq x y z
N MET A 1 -10.37 -23.58 10.28
CA MET A 1 -10.15 -22.37 11.08
C MET A 1 -8.66 -22.12 11.04
N VAL A 2 -8.19 -21.25 10.13
CA VAL A 2 -6.76 -20.94 9.98
C VAL A 2 -6.30 -20.34 11.30
N ARG A 3 -5.31 -20.93 11.96
CA ARG A 3 -4.70 -20.28 13.12
C ARG A 3 -4.00 -19.04 12.60
N ARG A 4 -4.58 -17.87 12.88
CA ARG A 4 -3.95 -16.58 12.63
C ARG A 4 -2.72 -16.49 13.52
N ILE A 5 -1.56 -16.80 12.97
CA ILE A 5 -0.31 -16.32 13.53
C ILE A 5 -0.26 -14.86 13.11
N ARG A 6 -0.89 -13.99 13.91
CA ARG A 6 -0.67 -12.55 13.82
C ARG A 6 0.67 -12.32 14.49
N PRO A 7 1.79 -12.20 13.75
CA PRO A 7 3.09 -11.97 14.38
C PRO A 7 3.06 -10.66 15.18
N GLY A 8 3.94 -10.54 16.17
CA GLY A 8 4.07 -9.30 16.95
C GLY A 8 4.36 -8.05 16.11
N ASN A 9 4.84 -8.22 14.87
CA ASN A 9 5.14 -7.15 13.92
C ASN A 9 4.03 -6.87 12.88
N ALA A 10 2.86 -7.51 13.00
CA ALA A 10 1.80 -7.44 11.98
C ALA A 10 1.37 -6.01 11.63
N ASP A 11 1.29 -5.09 12.60
CA ASP A 11 0.88 -3.72 12.35
C ASP A 11 1.94 -2.93 11.55
N ALA A 12 3.23 -3.24 11.73
CA ALA A 12 4.31 -2.64 10.95
C ALA A 12 4.33 -3.20 9.51
N ASP A 13 4.11 -4.51 9.37
CA ASP A 13 3.99 -5.18 8.08
C ASP A 13 2.76 -4.66 7.29
N ASP A 14 1.61 -4.46 7.95
CA ASP A 14 0.41 -3.85 7.36
C ASP A 14 0.69 -2.43 6.86
N ALA A 15 1.44 -1.62 7.61
CA ALA A 15 1.82 -0.27 7.17
C ALA A 15 2.65 -0.30 5.87
N LEU A 16 3.60 -1.24 5.75
CA LEU A 16 4.40 -1.42 4.53
C LEU A 16 3.55 -1.85 3.33
N VAL A 17 2.57 -2.73 3.56
CA VAL A 17 1.61 -3.17 2.53
C VAL A 17 0.76 -1.99 2.05
N LEU A 18 0.24 -1.18 2.98
CA LEU A 18 -0.56 0.00 2.67
C LEU A 18 0.24 1.03 1.86
N ASP A 19 1.49 1.26 2.23
CA ASP A 19 2.41 2.14 1.49
C ASP A 19 2.69 1.63 0.08
N ALA A 20 2.86 0.31 -0.10
CA ALA A 20 3.03 -0.30 -1.41
C ALA A 20 1.78 -0.14 -2.30
N ILE A 21 0.58 -0.32 -1.75
CA ILE A 21 -0.68 -0.09 -2.48
C ILE A 21 -0.84 1.38 -2.90
N GLU A 22 -0.41 2.32 -2.04
CA GLU A 22 -0.44 3.74 -2.36
C GLU A 22 0.56 4.07 -3.48
N ARG A 23 1.79 3.54 -3.43
CA ARG A 23 2.80 3.68 -4.50
C ARG A 23 2.30 3.11 -5.84
N ALA A 24 1.74 1.91 -5.83
CA ALA A 24 1.13 1.29 -7.00
C ALA A 24 0.08 2.18 -7.68
N GLY A 25 -0.75 2.85 -6.87
CA GLY A 25 -1.73 3.80 -7.36
C GLY A 25 -1.10 5.04 -8.02
N GLN A 26 0.10 5.44 -7.62
CA GLN A 26 0.82 6.58 -8.19
C GLN A 26 1.46 6.23 -9.54
N ASP A 27 1.91 5.00 -9.72
CA ASP A 27 2.49 4.55 -11.00
C ASP A 27 1.45 4.52 -12.13
N ALA A 28 0.17 4.46 -11.79
CA ALA A 28 -0.93 4.58 -12.73
C ALA A 28 -1.15 6.01 -13.28
N PHE A 29 -0.45 7.03 -12.78
CA PHE A 29 -0.64 8.41 -13.19
C PHE A 29 -0.28 8.62 -14.66
N THR A 30 -1.23 9.19 -15.41
CA THR A 30 -1.05 9.49 -16.83
C THR A 30 -0.53 10.90 -17.09
N ARG A 31 -0.44 11.75 -16.05
CA ARG A 31 0.06 13.12 -16.13
C ARG A 31 0.92 13.43 -14.92
N GLU A 32 1.98 14.21 -15.13
CA GLU A 32 2.83 14.65 -14.04
C GLU A 32 2.09 15.60 -13.08
N PRO A 33 2.30 15.48 -11.76
CA PRO A 33 1.78 16.44 -10.79
C PRO A 33 2.45 17.82 -10.94
N PRO A 34 1.85 18.89 -10.38
CA PRO A 34 2.43 20.24 -10.46
C PRO A 34 3.87 20.26 -9.92
N LYS A 35 4.81 20.77 -10.72
CA LYS A 35 6.24 20.79 -10.37
C LYS A 35 6.58 21.91 -9.40
N THR A 36 5.92 23.07 -9.51
CA THR A 36 6.24 24.24 -8.68
C THR A 36 5.56 24.17 -7.31
N LEU A 37 6.23 24.67 -6.27
CA LEU A 37 5.67 24.75 -4.92
C LEU A 37 4.32 25.50 -4.88
N LYS A 38 4.25 26.66 -5.55
CA LYS A 38 3.02 27.44 -5.67
C LYS A 38 1.91 26.65 -6.37
N GLY A 39 2.25 25.93 -7.45
CA GLY A 39 1.32 25.05 -8.17
C GLY A 39 0.78 23.92 -7.28
N ARG A 40 1.65 23.29 -6.49
CA ARG A 40 1.30 22.25 -5.52
C ARG A 40 0.34 22.76 -4.44
N ILE A 41 0.63 23.92 -3.84
CA ILE A 41 -0.24 24.52 -2.82
C ILE A 41 -1.59 24.94 -3.41
N ASN A 42 -1.61 25.54 -4.60
CA ASN A 42 -2.86 25.89 -5.28
C ASN A 42 -3.70 24.65 -5.61
N PHE A 43 -3.05 23.56 -6.03
CA PHE A 43 -3.72 22.27 -6.22
C PHE A 43 -4.34 21.77 -4.92
N LEU A 44 -3.57 21.72 -3.83
CA LEU A 44 -4.07 21.30 -2.52
C LEU A 44 -5.23 22.17 -2.03
N LEU A 45 -5.17 23.48 -2.26
CA LEU A 45 -6.28 24.40 -1.96
C LEU A 45 -7.54 24.11 -2.79
N LYS A 46 -7.39 23.76 -4.07
CA LYS A 46 -8.53 23.37 -4.91
C LYS A 46 -9.23 22.11 -4.37
N GLN A 47 -8.46 21.18 -3.81
CA GLN A 47 -8.97 19.93 -3.22
C GLN A 47 -9.58 20.15 -1.83
N LEU A 48 -8.81 20.76 -0.92
CA LEU A 48 -9.13 20.89 0.51
C LEU A 48 -9.90 22.19 0.86
N LYS A 49 -10.14 23.05 -0.12
CA LYS A 49 -10.95 24.29 -0.07
C LYS A 49 -10.41 25.43 0.78
N THR A 50 -9.71 25.16 1.89
CA THR A 50 -9.24 26.20 2.82
C THR A 50 -7.75 26.06 3.13
N THR A 51 -7.09 27.20 3.42
CA THR A 51 -5.69 27.23 3.87
C THR A 51 -5.50 26.52 5.20
N LYS A 52 -6.51 26.59 6.09
CA LYS A 52 -6.54 25.85 7.37
C LYS A 52 -6.52 24.34 7.15
N ALA A 53 -7.35 23.81 6.24
CA ALA A 53 -7.37 22.38 5.94
C ALA A 53 -6.06 21.91 5.29
N VAL A 54 -5.48 22.71 4.40
CA VAL A 54 -4.15 22.42 3.82
C VAL A 54 -3.07 22.41 4.90
N ALA A 55 -3.10 23.37 5.82
CA ALA A 55 -2.15 23.46 6.93
C ALA A 55 -2.22 22.24 7.85
N GLN A 56 -3.43 21.80 8.21
CA GLN A 56 -3.66 20.60 9.01
C GLN A 56 -3.15 19.35 8.28
N ALA A 57 -3.50 19.17 7.01
CA ALA A 57 -3.05 18.03 6.21
C ALA A 57 -1.52 17.96 6.06
N LEU A 58 -0.85 19.12 6.04
CA LEU A 58 0.60 19.21 5.92
C LEU A 58 1.32 19.25 7.28
N GLY A 59 0.60 19.38 8.40
CA GLY A 59 1.19 19.59 9.73
C GLY A 59 2.08 20.83 9.81
N ILE A 60 1.63 21.96 9.25
CA ILE A 60 2.32 23.27 9.27
C ILE A 60 1.34 24.38 9.66
N THR A 61 1.83 25.60 9.88
CA THR A 61 0.96 26.75 10.17
C THR A 61 0.20 27.24 8.94
N GLN A 62 -1.02 27.76 9.13
CA GLN A 62 -1.81 28.39 8.05
C GLN A 62 -1.02 29.52 7.34
N ARG A 63 -0.33 30.36 8.12
CA ARG A 63 0.54 31.41 7.60
C ARG A 63 1.64 30.87 6.69
N SER A 64 2.18 29.67 6.98
CA SER A 64 3.18 29.04 6.08
C SER A 64 2.56 28.66 4.74
N VAL A 65 1.34 28.12 4.72
CA VAL A 65 0.60 27.82 3.49
C VAL A 65 0.38 29.08 2.66
N GLU A 66 -0.06 30.16 3.29
CA GLU A 66 -0.28 31.46 2.64
C GLU A 66 1.01 32.00 2.01
N ARG A 67 2.14 31.95 2.74
CA ARG A 67 3.45 32.38 2.20
C ARG A 67 3.94 31.53 1.04
N TYR A 68 3.67 30.22 1.05
CA TYR A 68 3.99 29.35 -0.09
C TYR A 68 3.09 29.63 -1.30
N ARG A 69 1.82 29.98 -1.05
CA ARG A 69 0.84 30.37 -2.09
C ARG A 69 1.22 31.71 -2.73
N THR A 70 1.56 32.73 -1.94
CA THR A 70 1.93 34.06 -2.46
C THR A 70 3.31 34.05 -3.10
N GLY A 71 4.21 33.16 -2.66
CA GLY A 71 5.58 33.05 -3.16
C GLY A 71 6.60 33.80 -2.31
N GLU A 72 6.17 34.37 -1.17
CA GLU A 72 7.04 34.95 -0.14
C GLU A 72 7.99 33.93 0.49
N ARG A 73 7.66 32.64 0.41
CA ARG A 73 8.55 31.54 0.77
C ARG A 73 8.63 30.55 -0.39
N LYS A 74 9.83 30.35 -0.92
CA LYS A 74 10.07 29.48 -2.10
C LYS A 74 10.74 28.15 -1.75
N HIS A 75 11.46 28.11 -0.63
CA HIS A 75 12.27 26.96 -0.21
C HIS A 75 11.79 26.43 1.14
N PRO A 76 10.83 25.49 1.15
CA PRO A 76 10.48 24.76 2.36
C PRO A 76 11.64 23.84 2.79
N PRO A 77 11.81 23.58 4.10
CA PRO A 77 12.66 22.51 4.58
C PRO A 77 12.27 21.18 3.92
N LYS A 78 13.24 20.30 3.71
CA LYS A 78 13.04 19.03 3.01
C LYS A 78 11.84 18.23 3.53
N ALA A 79 11.72 18.07 4.85
CA ALA A 79 10.58 17.37 5.47
C ALA A 79 9.20 18.01 5.18
N ILE A 80 9.14 19.32 4.95
CA ILE A 80 7.89 19.99 4.52
C ILE A 80 7.67 19.81 3.02
N ALA A 81 8.73 19.88 2.22
CA ALA A 81 8.67 19.63 0.78
C ALA A 81 8.15 18.21 0.49
N ASP A 82 8.67 17.22 1.21
CA ASP A 82 8.29 15.80 1.09
C ASP A 82 6.81 15.60 1.51
N ARG A 83 6.36 16.22 2.61
CA ARG A 83 4.94 16.20 3.01
C ARG A 83 4.01 16.83 1.96
N ILE A 84 4.44 17.94 1.35
CA ILE A 84 3.68 18.58 0.26
C ILE A 84 3.60 17.65 -0.95
N ASP A 85 4.71 17.03 -1.33
CA ASP A 85 4.77 16.09 -2.45
C ASP A 85 3.83 14.89 -2.21
N ALA A 86 3.93 14.25 -1.05
CA ALA A 86 3.06 13.15 -0.63
C ALA A 86 1.58 13.56 -0.64
N ALA A 87 1.23 14.70 -0.06
CA ALA A 87 -0.15 15.18 -0.02
C ALA A 87 -0.72 15.48 -1.42
N VAL A 88 0.12 15.97 -2.34
CA VAL A 88 -0.25 16.20 -3.74
C VAL A 88 -0.48 14.88 -4.45
N ARG A 89 0.47 13.93 -4.38
CA ARG A 89 0.37 12.63 -5.02
C ARG A 89 -0.82 11.83 -4.53
N ALA A 90 -1.07 11.81 -3.22
CA ALA A 90 -2.22 11.14 -2.62
C ALA A 90 -3.57 11.63 -3.18
N ARG A 91 -3.64 12.86 -3.70
CA ARG A 91 -4.87 13.45 -4.27
C ARG A 91 -4.82 13.60 -5.78
N TRP A 92 -3.73 13.21 -6.42
CA TRP A 92 -3.53 13.39 -7.85
C TRP A 92 -4.27 12.29 -8.64
N GLN A 93 -4.92 12.68 -9.73
CA GLN A 93 -5.65 11.80 -10.64
C GLN A 93 -6.49 10.67 -9.97
N PRO A 94 -7.39 10.99 -9.01
CA PRO A 94 -8.12 9.97 -8.23
C PRO A 94 -8.94 9.03 -9.12
N LYS A 95 -9.58 9.56 -10.18
CA LYS A 95 -10.34 8.74 -11.14
C LYS A 95 -9.50 7.70 -11.89
N VAL A 96 -8.20 7.97 -12.08
CA VAL A 96 -7.29 7.03 -12.74
C VAL A 96 -6.94 5.89 -11.78
N ARG A 97 -6.66 6.24 -10.51
CA ARG A 97 -6.47 5.26 -9.43
C ARG A 97 -7.69 4.37 -9.26
N ASP A 98 -8.87 4.98 -9.13
CA ASP A 98 -10.12 4.24 -8.92
C ASP A 98 -10.42 3.29 -10.08
N ARG A 99 -10.16 3.73 -11.32
CA ARG A 99 -10.33 2.88 -12.50
C ARG A 99 -9.40 1.67 -12.46
N ARG A 100 -8.13 1.85 -12.13
CA ARG A 100 -7.14 0.77 -12.03
C ARG A 100 -7.47 -0.20 -10.90
N ARG A 101 -7.79 0.31 -9.71
CA ARG A 101 -8.28 -0.50 -8.58
C ARG A 101 -9.50 -1.32 -8.96
N LYS A 102 -10.47 -0.71 -9.65
CA LYS A 102 -11.66 -1.43 -10.13
C LYS A 102 -11.29 -2.51 -11.14
N GLN A 103 -10.40 -2.24 -12.09
CA GLN A 103 -9.97 -3.21 -13.08
C GLN A 103 -9.25 -4.40 -12.43
N ALA A 104 -8.35 -4.13 -11.48
CA ALA A 104 -7.65 -5.12 -10.66
C ALA A 104 -8.61 -6.01 -9.88
N ALA A 105 -9.56 -5.41 -9.18
CA ALA A 105 -10.56 -6.11 -8.37
C ALA A 105 -11.61 -6.90 -9.18
N THR A 106 -11.68 -6.71 -10.50
CA THR A 106 -12.71 -7.34 -11.34
C THR A 106 -12.17 -8.30 -12.39
N SER A 107 -10.94 -8.09 -12.89
CA SER A 107 -10.46 -8.80 -14.08
C SER A 107 -8.97 -9.08 -14.09
N THR A 108 -8.13 -8.13 -13.67
CA THR A 108 -6.68 -8.26 -13.89
C THR A 108 -5.90 -8.77 -12.70
N GLY A 109 -6.43 -8.70 -11.47
CA GLY A 109 -5.67 -9.03 -10.28
C GLY A 109 -4.58 -8.00 -9.95
N ILE A 110 -3.65 -8.39 -9.09
CA ILE A 110 -2.47 -7.63 -8.69
C ILE A 110 -1.23 -8.50 -8.76
N THR A 111 -0.06 -7.91 -8.98
CA THR A 111 1.22 -8.60 -8.76
C THR A 111 1.84 -8.08 -7.48
N VAL A 112 2.25 -8.99 -6.61
CA VAL A 112 2.95 -8.69 -5.34
C VAL A 112 4.37 -9.19 -5.47
N GLU A 113 5.32 -8.30 -5.24
CA GLU A 113 6.71 -8.66 -5.02
C GLU A 113 7.06 -8.39 -3.57
N ALA A 114 7.50 -9.41 -2.82
CA ALA A 114 7.81 -9.25 -1.40
C ALA A 114 9.10 -9.98 -1.05
N ARG A 115 9.89 -9.39 -0.16
CA ARG A 115 10.96 -10.08 0.57
C ARG A 115 10.59 -10.08 2.05
N ALA A 116 10.28 -11.27 2.55
CA ALA A 116 9.75 -11.49 3.89
C ALA A 116 10.21 -12.86 4.40
N ARG A 117 10.00 -13.10 5.69
CA ARG A 117 10.22 -14.41 6.32
C ARG A 117 9.03 -15.31 6.02
N PHE A 118 9.33 -16.50 5.50
CA PHE A 118 8.36 -17.55 5.22
C PHE A 118 8.63 -18.76 6.10
N GLY A 119 7.76 -18.97 7.09
CA GLY A 119 7.71 -20.16 7.94
C GLY A 119 6.65 -21.14 7.45
N TYR A 120 6.80 -22.42 7.80
CA TYR A 120 5.86 -23.47 7.42
C TYR A 120 5.52 -24.36 8.59
N THR A 121 4.23 -24.59 8.81
CA THR A 121 3.77 -25.64 9.72
C THR A 121 3.18 -26.78 8.90
N ALA A 122 3.75 -27.98 9.04
CA ALA A 122 3.20 -29.21 8.50
C ALA A 122 2.38 -29.96 9.58
N PRO A 123 1.32 -30.70 9.20
CA PRO A 123 0.46 -31.46 10.13
C PRO A 123 1.21 -32.47 11.02
N ILE A 124 2.32 -33.02 10.53
CA ILE A 124 3.15 -34.01 11.24
C ILE A 124 4.44 -33.33 11.70
N GLY A 125 4.35 -32.55 12.76
CA GLY A 125 5.42 -32.28 13.74
C GLY A 125 6.69 -31.55 13.27
N THR A 126 6.86 -31.21 12.01
CA THR A 126 8.02 -30.43 11.54
C THR A 126 7.59 -29.00 11.22
N THR A 127 8.04 -28.06 12.04
CA THR A 127 8.07 -26.63 11.70
C THR A 127 9.43 -26.34 11.06
N ASP A 128 9.44 -25.91 9.80
CA ASP A 128 10.68 -25.42 9.17
C ASP A 128 11.00 -24.04 9.75
N ASP A 129 12.29 -23.78 9.96
CA ASP A 129 12.75 -22.48 10.44
C ASP A 129 12.51 -21.44 9.34
N GLY A 130 11.75 -20.39 9.67
CA GLY A 130 11.28 -19.41 8.70
C GLY A 130 12.44 -18.73 7.98
N ARG A 131 12.44 -18.76 6.65
CA ARG A 131 13.54 -18.19 5.84
C ARG A 131 13.11 -16.93 5.12
N MET A 132 14.01 -15.94 5.09
CA MET A 132 13.84 -14.78 4.22
C MET A 132 13.88 -15.23 2.76
N ARG A 133 12.84 -14.91 2.00
CA ARG A 133 12.78 -15.16 0.55
C ARG A 133 12.19 -13.96 -0.15
N ARG A 134 12.72 -13.66 -1.35
CA ARG A 134 12.07 -12.73 -2.28
C ARG A 134 11.22 -13.53 -3.25
N ILE A 135 9.93 -13.22 -3.32
CA ILE A 135 8.99 -13.86 -4.23
C ILE A 135 8.22 -12.82 -5.02
N THR A 136 7.85 -13.18 -6.24
CA THR A 136 6.93 -12.42 -7.07
C THR A 136 5.76 -13.32 -7.41
N VAL A 137 4.56 -12.91 -7.03
CA VAL A 137 3.35 -13.71 -7.19
C VAL A 137 2.27 -12.85 -7.80
N HIS A 138 1.59 -13.40 -8.82
CA HIS A 138 0.38 -12.82 -9.34
C HIS A 138 -0.82 -13.32 -8.54
N LEU A 139 -1.59 -12.40 -7.95
CA LEU A 139 -2.79 -12.69 -7.19
C LEU A 139 -4.03 -12.36 -8.04
N PRO A 140 -4.98 -13.30 -8.19
CA PRO A 140 -6.22 -13.07 -8.94
C PRO A 140 -7.07 -11.89 -8.44
N ALA A 141 -8.06 -11.50 -9.25
CA ALA A 141 -8.98 -10.39 -8.96
C ALA A 141 -9.71 -10.49 -7.60
N ASP A 142 -9.97 -11.71 -7.15
CA ASP A 142 -10.45 -12.03 -5.80
C ASP A 142 -9.64 -11.34 -4.70
N TYR A 143 -8.32 -11.58 -4.71
CA TYR A 143 -7.40 -11.09 -3.70
C TYR A 143 -7.20 -9.59 -3.84
N ALA A 144 -7.18 -9.08 -5.08
CA ALA A 144 -7.15 -7.65 -5.34
C ALA A 144 -8.34 -6.93 -4.69
N ARG A 145 -9.56 -7.46 -4.85
CA ARG A 145 -10.77 -6.93 -4.23
C ARG A 145 -10.67 -6.96 -2.71
N ARG A 146 -10.34 -8.12 -2.14
CA ARG A 146 -10.20 -8.30 -0.68
C ARG A 146 -9.13 -7.41 -0.08
N LEU A 147 -8.04 -7.15 -0.80
CA LEU A 147 -6.96 -6.27 -0.36
C LEU A 147 -7.42 -4.80 -0.31
N PHE A 148 -8.19 -4.34 -1.30
CA PHE A 148 -8.76 -3.00 -1.29
C PHE A 148 -9.90 -2.83 -0.27
N ASP A 149 -10.65 -3.90 0.00
CA ASP A 149 -11.63 -3.94 1.10
C ASP A 149 -10.89 -3.83 2.45
N ALA A 150 -9.84 -4.63 2.67
CA ALA A 150 -9.03 -4.61 3.88
C ALA A 150 -8.34 -3.25 4.13
N GLN A 151 -7.90 -2.56 3.06
CA GLN A 151 -7.37 -1.18 3.16
C GLN A 151 -8.42 -0.17 3.70
N GLN A 152 -9.70 -0.48 3.57
CA GLN A 152 -10.81 0.35 4.06
C GLN A 152 -11.39 -0.18 5.37
N ASP A 153 -10.68 -1.09 6.05
CA ASP A 153 -11.15 -1.82 7.24
C ASP A 153 -12.45 -2.59 6.98
N ILE A 154 -12.68 -3.02 5.73
CA ILE A 154 -13.82 -3.84 5.31
C ILE A 154 -13.36 -5.30 5.22
N GLY A 155 -14.06 -6.19 5.93
CA GLY A 155 -13.80 -7.63 5.92
C GLY A 155 -13.14 -8.12 7.22
N ALA A 156 -12.74 -9.39 7.22
CA ALA A 156 -12.24 -10.07 8.41
C ALA A 156 -10.71 -10.17 8.50
N LEU A 157 -10.01 -9.83 7.41
CA LEU A 157 -8.57 -9.96 7.27
C LEU A 157 -7.92 -8.59 7.10
N SER A 158 -6.73 -8.41 7.67
CA SER A 158 -5.87 -7.25 7.40
C SER A 158 -5.26 -7.33 5.98
N PRO A 159 -4.72 -6.21 5.44
CA PRO A 159 -4.03 -6.22 4.16
C PRO A 159 -2.91 -7.26 4.06
N ASN A 160 -2.10 -7.40 5.11
CA ASN A 160 -1.05 -8.40 5.20
C ASN A 160 -1.60 -9.83 5.19
N GLU A 161 -2.67 -10.10 5.94
CA GLU A 161 -3.33 -11.41 5.97
C GLU A 161 -3.89 -11.81 4.59
N VAL A 162 -4.45 -10.86 3.83
CA VAL A 162 -4.93 -11.12 2.46
C VAL A 162 -3.79 -11.51 1.51
N ILE A 163 -2.64 -10.82 1.60
CA ILE A 163 -1.46 -11.13 0.78
C ILE A 163 -0.85 -12.48 1.19
N ALA A 164 -0.75 -12.75 2.49
CA ALA A 164 -0.23 -14.02 3.01
C ALA A 164 -1.05 -15.22 2.50
N GLU A 165 -2.38 -15.12 2.57
CA GLU A 165 -3.28 -16.14 2.03
C GLU A 165 -3.09 -16.31 0.52
N GLY A 166 -3.01 -15.22 -0.24
CA GLY A 166 -2.80 -15.28 -1.68
C GLY A 166 -1.46 -15.93 -2.08
N ILE A 167 -0.39 -15.61 -1.37
CA ILE A 167 0.93 -16.24 -1.56
C ILE A 167 0.88 -17.73 -1.20
N GLN A 168 0.25 -18.08 -0.08
CA GLN A 168 0.08 -19.47 0.34
C GLN A 168 -0.62 -20.29 -0.75
N GLU A 169 -1.79 -19.83 -1.20
CA GLU A 169 -2.59 -20.57 -2.17
C GLU A 169 -1.94 -20.59 -3.56
N GLY A 170 -1.44 -19.44 -4.03
CA GLY A 170 -0.88 -19.30 -5.38
C GLY A 170 0.53 -19.87 -5.54
N TYR A 171 1.44 -19.57 -4.62
CA TYR A 171 2.86 -19.94 -4.76
C TYR A 171 3.17 -21.27 -4.07
N PHE A 172 2.69 -21.49 -2.84
CA PHE A 172 3.07 -22.66 -2.07
C PHE A 172 2.20 -23.88 -2.35
N LYS A 173 0.89 -23.70 -2.46
CA LYS A 173 -0.04 -24.81 -2.73
C LYS A 173 -0.29 -25.07 -4.22
N ASP A 174 0.20 -24.20 -5.10
CA ASP A 174 -0.07 -24.25 -6.55
C ASP A 174 -1.58 -24.43 -6.84
N ASN A 175 -2.41 -23.69 -6.11
CA ASN A 175 -3.87 -23.77 -6.12
C ASN A 175 -4.44 -25.16 -5.79
N GLY A 176 -3.87 -25.83 -4.79
CA GLY A 176 -4.31 -27.14 -4.30
C GLY A 176 -3.76 -28.33 -5.09
N ARG A 177 -2.68 -28.15 -5.85
CA ARG A 177 -1.97 -29.26 -6.53
C ARG A 177 -0.85 -29.86 -5.70
N ARG A 178 -0.44 -29.19 -4.63
CA ARG A 178 0.59 -29.65 -3.69
C ARG A 178 0.37 -29.06 -2.31
N ALA A 179 0.87 -29.76 -1.28
CA ALA A 179 1.02 -29.23 0.07
C ALA A 179 -0.28 -28.63 0.67
N ASP A 180 -1.42 -29.28 0.46
CA ASP A 180 -2.77 -28.75 0.76
C ASP A 180 -2.96 -28.31 2.23
N GLN A 181 -2.20 -28.92 3.13
CA GLN A 181 -2.24 -28.66 4.58
C GLN A 181 -1.12 -27.72 5.07
N LEU A 182 -0.40 -27.07 4.16
CA LEU A 182 0.67 -26.13 4.48
C LEU A 182 0.09 -24.79 4.92
N GLU A 183 0.42 -24.38 6.14
CA GLU A 183 0.22 -23.00 6.61
C GLU A 183 1.51 -22.21 6.43
N VAL A 184 1.41 -21.04 5.79
CA VAL A 184 2.54 -20.16 5.51
C VAL A 184 2.47 -18.95 6.40
N GLU A 185 3.53 -18.72 7.16
CA GLU A 185 3.73 -17.46 7.88
C GLU A 185 4.35 -16.44 6.94
N PHE A 186 3.80 -15.23 6.87
CA PHE A 186 4.31 -14.10 6.11
C PHE A 186 4.57 -12.94 7.06
N THR A 187 5.82 -12.82 7.50
CA THR A 187 6.21 -11.92 8.58
C THR A 187 7.52 -11.21 8.26
N ASP A 188 7.82 -10.15 8.99
CA ASP A 188 9.11 -9.46 8.92
C ASP A 188 9.41 -9.00 7.49
N ILE A 189 8.44 -8.27 6.92
CA ILE A 189 8.55 -7.73 5.58
C ILE A 189 9.65 -6.68 5.59
N ASP A 190 10.73 -6.94 4.84
CA ASP A 190 11.80 -5.95 4.65
C ASP A 190 11.61 -5.13 3.36
N TYR A 191 10.80 -5.65 2.44
CA TYR A 191 10.48 -5.07 1.15
C TYR A 191 9.17 -5.63 0.63
N ILE A 192 8.31 -4.75 0.14
CA ILE A 192 7.10 -5.14 -0.58
C ILE A 192 6.79 -4.10 -1.66
N ASP A 193 6.35 -4.59 -2.81
CA ASP A 193 5.86 -3.80 -3.93
C ASP A 193 4.62 -4.43 -4.54
N VAL A 194 3.74 -3.59 -5.06
CA VAL A 194 2.45 -4.00 -5.62
C VAL A 194 2.25 -3.29 -6.96
N SER A 195 1.71 -3.97 -7.96
CA SER A 195 1.39 -3.36 -9.26
C SER A 195 0.01 -3.80 -9.77
N PHE A 196 -0.76 -2.86 -10.35
CA PHE A 196 -2.07 -3.09 -10.96
C PHE A 196 -2.54 -1.97 -11.91
#